data_AF-C4KYY6-F1
#
_entry.id   AF-C4KYY6-F1
#
_cell.length_a   1.000
_cell.length_b   1.000
_cell.length_c   1.000
_cell.angle_alpha   90.00
_cell.angle_beta   90.00
_cell.angle_gamma   90.00
#
_symmetry.space_group_name_H-M   'P 1'
#
loop_
_entity.id
_entity.type
_entity.pdbx_description
1 polymer ?
#
loop_
_entity_poly.entity_id
_entity_poly.type
_entity_poly.pdbx_seq_one_letter_code
_entity_poly.pdbx_strand_id
1 'polypeptide(L)'
;MGKQQLIDHLQEASSEGRLTIYMYQKWQKIHGGATVVELLETYGSWSNVLRLAGLEQQTPRFTKKEMIQMLREAAKEHDSFNSADYRKWAMTNDAPTLTEVVIQFGSWKVALIEANLKSIISLDQKCEIIQSLLDANEEIHPLTSTAYAKWAKQNQRPSITKVVRRFGSWSQALDEIGISTRELFTEKQMMDALHEADEHLTALSPWGYEVWQKEKGNRPTLKDIQQMFGSFDVAVREMRQTANQSGGR
;
A
#
# COMPACT_ATOMS: atom_id res chain seq x y z
N MET A 1 -24.63 37.96 36.18
CA MET A 1 -25.58 36.97 35.63
C MET A 1 -25.69 35.80 36.59
N GLY A 2 -26.89 35.30 36.88
CA GLY A 2 -27.06 34.15 37.78
C GLY A 2 -26.65 32.84 37.09
N LYS A 3 -26.08 31.88 37.84
CA LYS A 3 -25.66 30.57 37.31
C LYS A 3 -26.79 29.83 36.56
N GLN A 4 -28.03 29.94 37.04
CA GLN A 4 -29.19 29.32 36.41
C GLN A 4 -29.52 29.94 35.05
N GLN A 5 -29.52 31.28 34.95
CA GLN A 5 -29.73 31.97 33.68
C GLN A 5 -28.69 31.58 32.63
N LEU A 6 -27.46 31.24 33.04
CA LEU A 6 -26.41 30.82 32.11
C LEU A 6 -26.67 29.43 31.58
N ILE A 7 -27.13 28.52 32.44
CA ILE A 7 -27.53 27.17 32.03
C ILE A 7 -28.69 27.25 31.03
N ASP A 8 -29.69 28.07 31.32
CA ASP A 8 -30.86 28.24 30.45
C ASP A 8 -30.44 28.80 29.07
N HIS A 9 -29.57 29.83 29.03
CA HIS A 9 -29.04 30.38 27.78
C HIS A 9 -28.22 29.35 26.98
N LEU A 10 -27.40 28.54 27.64
CA LEU A 10 -26.60 27.51 26.97
C LEU A 10 -27.50 26.38 26.42
N GLN A 11 -28.55 26.01 27.14
CA GLN A 11 -29.51 25.00 26.68
C GLN A 11 -30.35 25.52 25.50
N GLU A 12 -30.82 26.76 25.57
CA GLU A 12 -31.59 27.41 24.51
C GLU A 12 -30.75 27.63 23.24
N ALA A 13 -29.48 27.99 23.40
CA ALA A 13 -28.54 28.06 22.29
C ALA A 13 -28.21 26.69 21.68
N SER A 14 -28.43 25.59 22.41
CA SER A 14 -28.10 24.21 22.03
C SER A 14 -29.27 23.47 21.36
N SER A 15 -30.22 24.18 20.73
CA SER A 15 -31.44 23.59 20.15
C SER A 15 -31.22 22.46 19.14
N GLU A 16 -30.03 22.35 18.54
CA GLU A 16 -29.63 21.31 17.57
C GLU A 16 -28.70 20.22 18.16
N GLY A 17 -28.57 20.16 19.48
CA GLY A 17 -27.82 19.11 20.21
C GLY A 17 -26.30 19.33 20.32
N ARG A 18 -25.69 20.09 19.39
CA ARG A 18 -24.30 20.55 19.52
C ARG A 18 -24.23 22.08 19.65
N LEU A 19 -23.59 22.57 20.69
CA LEU A 19 -23.30 23.97 20.96
C LEU A 19 -21.79 24.26 20.86
N THR A 20 -21.38 24.81 19.71
CA THR A 20 -20.01 25.31 19.54
C THR A 20 -19.86 26.75 20.04
N ILE A 21 -18.62 27.19 20.30
CA ILE A 21 -18.28 28.59 20.60
C ILE A 21 -18.88 29.55 19.56
N TYR A 22 -18.77 29.21 18.28
CA TYR A 22 -19.30 30.03 17.19
C TYR A 22 -20.83 30.12 17.22
N MET A 23 -21.51 28.99 17.46
CA MET A 23 -22.98 28.96 17.58
C MET A 23 -23.46 29.79 18.77
N TYR A 24 -22.79 29.66 19.91
CA TYR A 24 -23.10 30.47 21.08
C TYR A 24 -22.85 31.96 20.84
N GLN A 25 -21.73 32.36 20.20
CA GLN A 25 -21.50 33.77 19.83
C GLN A 25 -22.57 34.32 18.89
N LYS A 26 -23.03 33.51 17.92
CA LYS A 26 -24.10 33.90 17.00
C LYS A 26 -25.43 34.07 17.74
N TRP A 27 -25.77 33.12 18.61
CA TRP A 27 -26.95 33.19 19.48
C TRP A 27 -26.89 34.40 20.42
N GLN A 28 -25.75 34.63 21.07
CA GLN A 28 -25.49 35.73 22.00
C GLN A 28 -25.64 37.10 21.32
N LYS A 29 -25.27 37.24 20.03
CA LYS A 29 -25.49 38.49 19.29
C LYS A 29 -26.96 38.85 19.11
N ILE A 30 -27.85 37.86 19.12
CA ILE A 30 -29.29 38.03 18.90
C ILE A 30 -30.03 38.15 20.24
N HIS A 31 -29.69 37.31 21.22
CA HIS A 31 -30.40 37.19 22.49
C HIS A 31 -29.71 37.93 23.66
N GLY A 32 -28.47 38.41 23.47
CA GLY A 32 -27.65 38.98 24.53
C GLY A 32 -27.10 37.92 25.49
N GLY A 33 -26.44 38.36 26.56
CA GLY A 33 -25.88 37.50 27.60
C GLY A 33 -24.35 37.48 27.65
N ALA A 34 -23.81 36.58 28.48
CA ALA A 34 -22.38 36.47 28.75
C ALA A 34 -21.57 36.23 27.48
N THR A 35 -20.42 36.91 27.36
CA THR A 35 -19.53 36.70 26.22
C THR A 35 -18.76 35.38 26.38
N VAL A 36 -18.30 34.78 25.28
CA VAL A 36 -17.44 33.60 25.37
C VAL A 36 -16.17 33.87 26.17
N VAL A 37 -15.63 35.10 26.11
CA VAL A 37 -14.45 35.48 26.89
C VAL A 37 -14.76 35.42 28.39
N GLU A 38 -15.87 36.02 28.84
CA GLU A 38 -16.30 35.97 30.24
C GLU A 38 -16.52 34.53 30.73
N LEU A 39 -17.07 33.67 29.87
CA LEU A 39 -17.31 32.26 30.19
C LEU A 39 -16.00 31.47 30.31
N LEU A 40 -15.03 31.74 29.45
CA LEU A 40 -13.71 31.11 29.50
C LEU A 40 -12.89 31.62 30.70
N GLU A 41 -12.97 32.90 31.05
CA GLU A 41 -12.32 33.45 32.25
C GLU A 41 -12.91 32.87 33.53
N THR A 42 -14.23 32.70 33.58
CA THR A 42 -14.92 32.20 34.79
C THR A 42 -14.78 30.69 34.97
N TYR A 43 -14.85 29.91 33.89
CA TYR A 43 -14.93 28.45 33.94
C TYR A 43 -13.73 27.72 33.31
N GLY A 44 -12.75 28.47 32.79
CA GLY A 44 -11.47 27.99 32.30
C GLY A 44 -11.48 27.33 30.91
N SER A 45 -12.56 26.64 30.54
CA SER A 45 -12.67 25.99 29.23
C SER A 45 -14.12 25.87 28.75
N TRP A 46 -14.31 25.82 27.43
CA TRP A 46 -15.63 25.61 26.84
C TRP A 46 -16.23 24.26 27.27
N SER A 47 -15.41 23.22 27.44
CA SER A 47 -15.84 21.93 27.95
C SER A 47 -16.45 22.03 29.36
N ASN A 48 -15.87 22.85 30.23
CA ASN A 48 -16.42 23.11 31.56
C ASN A 48 -17.73 23.89 31.49
N VAL A 49 -17.85 24.83 30.54
CA VAL A 49 -19.09 25.58 30.28
C VAL A 49 -20.20 24.64 29.83
N LEU A 50 -19.92 23.72 28.89
CA LEU A 50 -20.89 22.71 28.45
C LEU A 50 -21.27 21.75 29.58
N ARG A 51 -20.32 21.37 30.44
CA ARG A 51 -20.57 20.56 31.64
C ARG A 51 -21.57 21.21 32.60
N LEU A 52 -21.51 22.53 32.78
CA LEU A 52 -22.49 23.24 33.63
C LEU A 52 -23.93 23.06 33.15
N ALA A 53 -24.13 22.98 31.84
CA ALA A 53 -25.45 22.87 31.22
C ALA A 53 -25.90 21.41 30.99
N GLY A 54 -25.11 20.42 31.41
CA GLY A 54 -25.37 19.01 31.13
C GLY A 54 -25.16 18.62 29.66
N LEU A 55 -24.43 19.45 28.90
CA LEU A 55 -24.20 19.32 27.46
C LEU A 55 -22.91 18.54 27.14
N GLU A 56 -22.42 17.69 28.05
CA GLU A 56 -21.14 16.98 27.88
C GLU A 56 -21.14 15.98 26.72
N GLN A 57 -22.28 15.38 26.43
CA GLN A 57 -22.47 14.45 25.31
C GLN A 57 -23.06 15.20 24.12
N GLN A 58 -22.26 16.06 23.52
CA GLN A 58 -22.58 16.70 22.25
C GLN A 58 -22.79 15.60 21.20
N THR A 59 -23.91 15.65 20.48
CA THR A 59 -24.08 14.77 19.32
C THR A 59 -22.96 15.05 18.30
N PRO A 60 -22.26 14.02 17.79
CA PRO A 60 -21.28 14.20 16.74
C PRO A 60 -21.93 14.93 15.56
N ARG A 61 -21.23 15.91 14.98
CA ARG A 61 -21.75 16.69 13.83
C ARG A 61 -22.15 15.80 12.67
N PHE A 62 -21.43 14.69 12.51
CA PHE A 62 -21.70 13.66 11.52
C PHE A 62 -21.84 12.32 12.23
N THR A 63 -22.90 11.61 11.91
CA THR A 63 -23.07 10.20 12.27
C THR A 63 -22.03 9.36 11.54
N LYS A 64 -21.72 8.18 12.10
CA LYS A 64 -20.84 7.20 11.45
C LYS A 64 -21.27 6.88 10.00
N LYS A 65 -22.58 6.84 9.74
CA LYS A 65 -23.15 6.57 8.42
C LYS A 65 -22.91 7.73 7.44
N GLU A 66 -23.08 8.97 7.88
CA GLU A 66 -22.77 10.17 7.08
C GLU A 66 -21.29 10.24 6.76
N MET A 67 -20.41 9.95 7.73
CA MET A 67 -18.97 9.88 7.49
C MET A 67 -18.61 8.83 6.41
N ILE A 68 -19.24 7.65 6.44
CA ILE A 68 -19.06 6.62 5.40
C ILE A 68 -19.49 7.13 4.02
N GLN A 69 -20.63 7.81 3.96
CA GLN A 69 -21.15 8.33 2.69
C GLN A 69 -20.22 9.39 2.10
N MET A 70 -19.75 10.32 2.93
CA MET A 70 -18.80 11.36 2.52
C MET A 70 -17.45 10.79 2.09
N LEU A 71 -16.95 9.75 2.77
CA LEU A 71 -15.74 9.04 2.33
C LEU A 71 -15.90 8.44 0.94
N ARG A 72 -17.08 7.88 0.62
CA ARG A 72 -17.38 7.33 -0.71
C ARG A 72 -17.52 8.42 -1.77
N GLU A 73 -18.10 9.56 -1.42
CA GLU A 73 -18.21 10.72 -2.33
C GLU A 73 -16.84 11.29 -2.66
N ALA A 74 -16.03 11.55 -1.63
CA ALA A 74 -14.66 12.00 -1.81
C ALA A 74 -13.83 11.02 -2.67
N ALA A 75 -14.05 9.70 -2.51
CA ALA A 75 -13.34 8.69 -3.31
C ALA A 75 -13.79 8.60 -4.78
N LYS A 76 -14.95 9.16 -5.16
CA LYS A 76 -15.39 9.18 -6.57
C LYS A 76 -14.65 10.22 -7.41
N GLU A 77 -14.15 11.27 -6.77
CA GLU A 77 -13.48 12.39 -7.43
C GLU A 77 -11.99 12.12 -7.68
N HIS A 78 -11.48 10.98 -7.24
CA HIS A 78 -10.06 10.63 -7.31
C HIS A 78 -9.83 9.19 -7.75
N ASP A 79 -8.93 8.99 -8.72
CA ASP A 79 -8.44 7.66 -9.12
C ASP A 79 -7.63 6.97 -8.01
N SER A 80 -6.95 7.77 -7.17
CA SER A 80 -6.26 7.34 -5.95
C SER A 80 -6.85 8.08 -4.75
N PHE A 81 -7.32 7.36 -3.73
CA PHE A 81 -7.95 7.97 -2.56
C PHE A 81 -7.12 7.73 -1.29
N ASN A 82 -6.30 8.72 -0.92
CA ASN A 82 -5.52 8.70 0.30
C ASN A 82 -5.97 9.79 1.31
N SER A 83 -5.37 9.78 2.51
CA SER A 83 -5.75 10.71 3.58
C SER A 83 -5.45 12.19 3.28
N ALA A 84 -4.50 12.47 2.37
CA ALA A 84 -4.19 13.84 1.95
C ALA A 84 -5.23 14.36 0.96
N ASP A 85 -5.70 13.50 0.04
CA ASP A 85 -6.78 13.83 -0.89
C ASP A 85 -8.07 14.11 -0.11
N TYR A 86 -8.41 13.25 0.85
CA TYR A 86 -9.55 13.48 1.73
C TYR A 86 -9.45 14.79 2.51
N ARG A 87 -8.26 15.16 3.04
CA ARG A 87 -8.11 16.47 3.70
C ARG A 87 -8.40 17.63 2.77
N LYS A 88 -7.88 17.59 1.53
CA LYS A 88 -8.13 18.65 0.54
C LYS A 88 -9.62 18.73 0.20
N TRP A 89 -10.25 17.58 -0.05
CA TRP A 89 -11.68 17.49 -0.33
C TRP A 89 -12.53 18.02 0.84
N ALA A 90 -12.20 17.65 2.08
CA ALA A 90 -12.92 18.11 3.27
C ALA A 90 -12.74 19.60 3.59
N MET A 91 -11.74 20.29 3.01
CA MET A 91 -11.59 21.75 3.17
C MET A 91 -12.58 22.53 2.30
N THR A 92 -12.99 21.95 1.17
CA THR A 92 -13.92 22.58 0.22
C THR A 92 -15.34 22.03 0.30
N ASN A 93 -15.55 20.96 1.07
CA ASN A 93 -16.83 20.30 1.27
C ASN A 93 -17.23 20.35 2.75
N ASP A 94 -18.53 20.38 3.04
CA ASP A 94 -19.02 20.36 4.42
C ASP A 94 -18.93 18.94 5.01
N ALA A 95 -17.71 18.55 5.38
CA ALA A 95 -17.36 17.18 5.71
C ALA A 95 -16.60 17.08 7.05
N PRO A 96 -16.57 15.89 7.69
CA PRO A 96 -15.81 15.67 8.91
C PRO A 96 -14.32 15.79 8.61
N THR A 97 -13.59 16.41 9.53
CA THR A 97 -12.14 16.46 9.47
C THR A 97 -11.55 15.05 9.53
N LEU A 98 -10.34 14.88 9.00
CA LEU A 98 -9.63 13.59 9.11
C LEU A 98 -9.52 13.12 10.57
N THR A 99 -9.33 14.05 11.51
CA THR A 99 -9.25 13.75 12.94
C THR A 99 -10.58 13.20 13.48
N GLU A 100 -11.71 13.81 13.12
CA GLU A 100 -13.04 13.31 13.51
C GLU A 100 -13.31 11.91 12.94
N VAL A 101 -12.91 11.66 11.69
CA VAL A 101 -13.00 10.32 11.08
C VAL A 101 -12.12 9.32 11.85
N VAL A 102 -10.87 9.67 12.18
CA VAL A 102 -9.98 8.76 12.92
C VAL A 102 -10.51 8.48 14.32
N ILE A 103 -11.04 9.48 15.02
CA ILE A 103 -11.65 9.30 16.35
C ILE A 103 -12.85 8.37 16.26
N GLN A 104 -13.72 8.56 15.27
CA GLN A 104 -14.96 7.80 15.14
C GLN A 104 -14.74 6.32 14.75
N PHE A 105 -13.73 6.02 13.94
CA PHE A 105 -13.46 4.67 13.41
C PHE A 105 -12.21 4.00 14.01
N GLY A 106 -11.49 4.70 14.89
CA GLY A 106 -10.22 4.27 15.49
C GLY A 106 -9.00 4.39 14.56
N SER A 107 -9.18 4.27 13.24
CA SER A 107 -8.13 4.57 12.26
C SER A 107 -8.69 4.86 10.86
N TRP A 108 -7.93 5.61 10.05
CA TRP A 108 -8.24 5.84 8.64
C TRP A 108 -8.44 4.53 7.86
N LYS A 109 -7.58 3.53 8.12
CA LYS A 109 -7.68 2.22 7.48
C LYS A 109 -9.02 1.52 7.79
N VAL A 110 -9.47 1.59 9.04
CA VAL A 110 -10.78 1.01 9.44
C VAL A 110 -11.92 1.78 8.79
N ALA A 111 -11.86 3.13 8.75
CA ALA A 111 -12.86 3.94 8.08
C ALA A 111 -13.03 3.57 6.60
N LEU A 112 -11.93 3.33 5.88
CA LEU A 112 -11.95 2.91 4.48
C LEU A 112 -12.47 1.47 4.28
N ILE A 113 -12.19 0.58 5.23
CA ILE A 113 -12.74 -0.79 5.21
C ILE A 113 -14.25 -0.73 5.37
N GLU A 114 -14.74 0.02 6.36
CA GLU A 114 -16.17 0.20 6.60
C GLU A 114 -16.87 0.93 5.45
N ALA A 115 -16.17 1.87 4.80
CA ALA A 115 -16.66 2.53 3.59
C ALA A 115 -16.61 1.64 2.33
N ASN A 116 -16.02 0.44 2.41
CA ASN A 116 -15.79 -0.48 1.29
C ASN A 116 -14.89 0.10 0.19
N LEU A 117 -13.89 0.90 0.56
CA LEU A 117 -12.93 1.60 -0.32
C LEU A 117 -11.53 0.95 -0.34
N LYS A 118 -11.36 -0.18 0.34
CA LYS A 118 -10.07 -0.89 0.45
C LYS A 118 -9.51 -1.33 -0.92
N SER A 119 -10.39 -1.70 -1.86
CA SER A 119 -10.01 -2.15 -3.20
C SER A 119 -9.27 -1.07 -3.98
N ILE A 120 -9.77 0.17 -3.94
CA ILE A 120 -9.22 1.32 -4.66
C ILE A 120 -7.78 1.60 -4.19
N ILE A 121 -7.57 1.64 -2.87
CA ILE A 121 -6.24 1.85 -2.27
C ILE A 121 -5.27 0.72 -2.62
N SER A 122 -5.77 -0.52 -2.62
CA SER A 122 -4.94 -1.67 -2.93
C SER A 122 -4.57 -1.75 -4.41
N LEU A 123 -5.46 -1.30 -5.31
CA LEU A 123 -5.21 -1.24 -6.75
C LEU A 123 -4.20 -0.15 -7.06
N ASP A 124 -4.39 1.06 -6.52
CA ASP A 124 -3.48 2.18 -6.70
C ASP A 124 -2.05 1.85 -6.23
N GLN A 125 -1.90 1.28 -5.03
CA GLN A 125 -0.60 0.83 -4.53
C GLN A 125 0.02 -0.29 -5.38
N LYS A 126 -0.80 -1.16 -6.00
CA LYS A 126 -0.28 -2.20 -6.89
C LYS A 126 0.24 -1.59 -8.18
N CYS A 127 -0.53 -0.68 -8.79
CA CYS A 127 -0.17 0.03 -10.00
C CYS A 127 1.07 0.90 -9.80
N GLU A 128 1.17 1.65 -8.70
CA GLU A 128 2.35 2.46 -8.34
C GLU A 128 3.62 1.60 -8.28
N ILE A 129 3.54 0.43 -7.63
CA ILE A 129 4.67 -0.49 -7.52
C ILE A 129 5.02 -1.09 -8.89
N ILE A 130 4.03 -1.52 -9.68
CA ILE A 130 4.24 -2.05 -11.03
C ILE A 130 4.95 -1.02 -11.91
N GLN A 131 4.45 0.22 -11.95
CA GLN A 131 5.07 1.29 -12.74
C GLN A 131 6.50 1.56 -12.30
N SER A 132 6.74 1.59 -10.98
CA SER A 132 8.09 1.83 -10.45
C SER A 132 9.07 0.72 -10.82
N LEU A 133 8.60 -0.54 -10.92
CA LEU A 133 9.44 -1.66 -11.35
C LEU A 133 9.71 -1.62 -12.86
N LEU A 134 8.75 -1.19 -13.68
CA LEU A 134 8.93 -1.00 -15.12
C LEU A 134 9.93 0.13 -15.40
N ASP A 135 9.75 1.29 -14.78
CA ASP A 135 10.66 2.44 -14.89
C ASP A 135 12.10 2.03 -14.49
N ALA A 136 12.23 1.30 -13.38
CA ALA A 136 13.54 0.81 -12.94
C ALA A 136 14.16 -0.21 -13.90
N ASN A 137 13.35 -1.03 -14.56
CA ASN A 137 13.84 -1.97 -15.56
C ASN A 137 14.41 -1.26 -16.79
N GLU A 138 13.81 -0.16 -17.23
CA GLU A 138 14.33 0.61 -18.37
C GLU A 138 15.68 1.27 -18.07
N GLU A 139 15.92 1.65 -16.82
CA GLU A 139 17.14 2.37 -16.42
C GLU A 139 18.26 1.47 -15.89
N ILE A 140 17.93 0.28 -15.36
CA ILE A 140 18.88 -0.58 -14.64
C ILE A 140 18.84 -2.01 -15.17
N HIS A 141 19.96 -2.41 -15.76
CA HIS A 141 20.21 -3.78 -16.16
C HIS A 141 21.53 -4.31 -15.54
N PRO A 142 21.50 -5.44 -14.81
CA PRO A 142 20.33 -6.26 -14.46
C PRO A 142 19.49 -5.66 -13.31
N LEU A 143 18.16 -5.81 -13.38
CA LEU A 143 17.23 -5.36 -12.34
C LEU A 143 17.26 -6.31 -11.13
N THR A 144 18.29 -6.14 -10.31
CA THR A 144 18.43 -6.86 -9.04
C THR A 144 17.72 -6.11 -7.92
N SER A 145 17.33 -6.83 -6.87
CA SER A 145 16.70 -6.22 -5.70
C SER A 145 17.60 -5.15 -5.08
N THR A 146 18.92 -5.39 -4.97
CA THR A 146 19.89 -4.43 -4.43
C THR A 146 20.04 -3.18 -5.30
N ALA A 147 20.04 -3.31 -6.62
CA ALA A 147 20.10 -2.19 -7.55
C ALA A 147 18.81 -1.35 -7.50
N TYR A 148 17.65 -2.01 -7.50
CA TYR A 148 16.36 -1.35 -7.31
C TYR A 148 16.28 -0.59 -5.99
N ALA A 149 16.80 -1.12 -4.88
CA ALA A 149 16.82 -0.41 -3.58
C ALA A 149 17.52 0.96 -3.67
N LYS A 150 18.66 1.01 -4.38
CA LYS A 150 19.43 2.25 -4.55
C LYS A 150 18.67 3.24 -5.44
N TRP A 151 18.14 2.76 -6.56
CA TRP A 151 17.36 3.54 -7.51
C TRP A 151 16.08 4.10 -6.91
N ALA A 152 15.31 3.26 -6.20
CA ALA A 152 14.06 3.66 -5.59
C ALA A 152 14.27 4.74 -4.53
N LYS A 153 15.40 4.71 -3.81
CA LYS A 153 15.75 5.75 -2.85
C LYS A 153 16.08 7.08 -3.54
N GLN A 154 16.77 7.04 -4.67
CA GLN A 154 17.13 8.23 -5.46
C GLN A 154 15.90 8.86 -6.13
N ASN A 155 15.00 8.01 -6.66
CA ASN A 155 13.81 8.41 -7.41
C ASN A 155 12.54 8.51 -6.56
N GLN A 156 12.65 8.42 -5.23
CA GLN A 156 11.52 8.51 -4.27
C GLN A 156 10.38 7.52 -4.56
N ARG A 157 10.73 6.33 -5.05
CA ARG A 157 9.81 5.25 -5.42
C ARG A 157 9.58 4.25 -4.28
N PRO A 158 8.56 3.37 -4.38
CA PRO A 158 8.28 2.36 -3.36
C PRO A 158 9.50 1.49 -3.02
N SER A 159 9.78 1.35 -1.73
CA SER A 159 10.89 0.51 -1.25
C SER A 159 10.65 -0.97 -1.49
N ILE A 160 11.72 -1.77 -1.51
CA ILE A 160 11.63 -3.24 -1.62
C ILE A 160 10.68 -3.83 -0.57
N THR A 161 10.68 -3.31 0.65
CA THR A 161 9.76 -3.77 1.70
C THR A 161 8.29 -3.59 1.30
N LYS A 162 7.93 -2.48 0.63
CA LYS A 162 6.58 -2.29 0.09
C LYS A 162 6.29 -3.28 -1.04
N VAL A 163 7.24 -3.49 -1.95
CA VAL A 163 7.13 -4.47 -3.05
C VAL A 163 6.86 -5.87 -2.50
N VAL A 164 7.73 -6.38 -1.63
CA VAL A 164 7.62 -7.72 -1.04
C VAL A 164 6.35 -7.88 -0.22
N ARG A 165 5.93 -6.86 0.55
CA ARG A 165 4.65 -6.91 1.30
C ARG A 165 3.44 -7.03 0.38
N ARG A 166 3.49 -6.46 -0.83
CA ARG A 166 2.37 -6.44 -1.76
C ARG A 166 2.29 -7.70 -2.63
N PHE A 167 3.43 -8.22 -3.05
CA PHE A 167 3.56 -9.32 -4.02
C PHE A 167 4.02 -10.64 -3.41
N GLY A 168 4.41 -10.66 -2.14
CA GLY A 168 4.89 -11.85 -1.43
C GLY A 168 6.42 -12.04 -1.53
N SER A 169 6.99 -11.86 -2.72
CA SER A 169 8.44 -11.90 -2.93
C SER A 169 8.88 -10.98 -4.08
N TRP A 170 10.19 -10.73 -4.16
CA TRP A 170 10.79 -9.98 -5.28
C TRP A 170 10.61 -10.71 -6.62
N SER A 171 10.78 -12.04 -6.64
CA SER A 171 10.58 -12.83 -7.84
C SER A 171 9.12 -12.78 -8.32
N GLN A 172 8.16 -12.90 -7.40
CA GLN A 172 6.72 -12.79 -7.72
C GLN A 172 6.35 -11.40 -8.24
N ALA A 173 6.97 -10.34 -7.71
CA ALA A 173 6.75 -8.99 -8.20
C ALA A 173 7.25 -8.80 -9.64
N LEU A 174 8.38 -9.43 -9.98
CA LEU A 174 8.95 -9.35 -11.32
C LEU A 174 8.25 -10.28 -12.32
N ASP A 175 7.79 -11.46 -11.88
CA ASP A 175 6.93 -12.33 -12.68
C ASP A 175 5.61 -11.63 -13.08
N GLU A 176 5.03 -10.84 -12.17
CA GLU A 176 3.79 -10.09 -12.45
C GLU A 176 3.96 -9.08 -13.60
N ILE A 177 5.15 -8.49 -13.75
CA ILE A 177 5.45 -7.55 -14.83
C ILE A 177 6.16 -8.22 -16.02
N GLY A 178 6.22 -9.55 -16.04
CA GLY A 178 6.80 -10.33 -17.14
C GLY A 178 8.33 -10.31 -17.19
N ILE A 179 9.00 -9.87 -16.12
CA ILE A 179 10.45 -9.84 -16.01
C ILE A 179 10.90 -11.04 -15.19
N SER A 180 11.14 -12.18 -15.84
CA SER A 180 11.72 -13.34 -15.13
C SER A 180 13.18 -13.05 -14.75
N THR A 181 13.48 -12.97 -13.45
CA THR A 181 14.86 -12.79 -12.92
C THR A 181 15.75 -14.02 -13.05
N ARG A 182 15.14 -15.17 -13.33
CA ARG A 182 15.89 -16.26 -13.92
C ARG A 182 15.93 -15.94 -15.39
N GLU A 183 17.12 -15.66 -15.91
CA GLU A 183 17.38 -16.02 -17.30
C GLU A 183 17.05 -17.51 -17.40
N LEU A 184 15.82 -17.82 -17.83
CA LEU A 184 15.43 -19.18 -18.10
C LEU A 184 16.32 -19.57 -19.26
N PHE A 185 17.35 -20.35 -18.97
CA PHE A 185 18.15 -20.96 -20.02
C PHE A 185 17.18 -21.66 -20.96
N THR A 186 17.23 -21.28 -22.23
CA THR A 186 16.46 -21.97 -23.26
C THR A 186 16.86 -23.43 -23.29
N GLU A 187 15.98 -24.29 -23.82
CA GLU A 187 16.27 -25.72 -24.02
C GLU A 187 17.62 -25.92 -24.73
N LYS A 188 17.88 -25.10 -25.75
CA LYS A 188 19.16 -25.07 -26.46
C LYS A 188 20.34 -24.75 -25.53
N GLN A 189 20.24 -23.70 -24.71
CA GLN A 189 21.32 -23.35 -23.78
C GLN A 189 21.55 -24.41 -22.70
N MET A 190 20.50 -25.15 -22.31
CA MET A 190 20.64 -26.29 -21.40
C MET A 190 21.34 -27.48 -22.08
N MET A 191 21.00 -27.77 -23.34
CA MET A 191 21.69 -28.80 -24.13
C MET A 191 23.14 -28.44 -24.42
N ASP A 192 23.43 -27.20 -24.81
CA ASP A 192 24.79 -26.71 -25.05
C ASP A 192 25.66 -26.83 -23.77
N ALA A 193 25.08 -26.52 -22.60
CA ALA A 193 25.77 -26.66 -21.32
C ALA A 193 26.03 -28.14 -20.95
N LEU A 194 25.11 -29.04 -21.26
CA LEU A 194 25.28 -30.48 -21.05
C LEU A 194 26.36 -31.06 -21.98
N HIS A 195 26.39 -30.63 -23.25
CA HIS A 195 27.44 -31.01 -24.21
C HIS A 195 28.82 -30.53 -23.75
N GLU A 196 28.93 -29.27 -23.35
CA GLU A 196 30.19 -28.71 -22.84
C GLU A 196 30.67 -29.45 -21.58
N ALA A 197 29.74 -29.85 -20.71
CA ALA A 197 30.07 -30.64 -19.53
C ALA A 197 30.52 -32.07 -19.88
N ASP A 198 29.91 -32.73 -20.87
CA ASP A 198 30.29 -34.07 -21.34
C ASP A 198 31.70 -34.09 -21.97
N GLU A 199 32.10 -33.01 -22.65
CA GLU A 199 33.46 -32.87 -23.19
C GLU A 199 34.53 -32.70 -22.11
N HIS A 200 34.17 -32.08 -20.98
CA HIS A 200 35.09 -31.78 -19.89
C HIS A 200 35.12 -32.84 -18.78
N LEU A 201 34.05 -33.63 -18.63
CA LEU A 201 33.91 -34.62 -17.58
C LEU A 201 34.14 -36.04 -18.12
N THR A 202 34.90 -36.84 -17.39
CA THR A 202 35.07 -38.27 -17.70
C THR A 202 33.78 -39.08 -17.55
N ALA A 203 32.84 -38.60 -16.73
CA ALA A 203 31.50 -39.14 -16.62
C ALA A 203 30.50 -38.02 -16.26
N LEU A 204 29.54 -37.79 -17.15
CA LEU A 204 28.46 -36.83 -16.93
C LEU A 204 27.45 -37.39 -15.92
N SER A 205 27.66 -37.06 -14.65
CA SER A 205 26.77 -37.39 -13.53
C SER A 205 26.18 -36.11 -12.92
N PRO A 206 25.02 -36.18 -12.22
CA PRO A 206 24.42 -35.00 -11.58
C PRO A 206 25.38 -34.26 -10.65
N TRP A 207 26.16 -35.01 -9.87
CA TRP A 207 27.16 -34.45 -8.95
C TRP A 207 28.36 -33.85 -9.71
N GLY A 208 28.87 -34.54 -10.74
CA GLY A 208 29.96 -34.04 -11.57
C GLY A 208 29.59 -32.74 -12.32
N TYR A 209 28.37 -32.66 -12.83
CA TYR A 209 27.84 -31.47 -13.48
C TYR A 209 27.73 -30.28 -12.51
N GLU A 210 27.27 -30.51 -11.27
CA GLU A 210 27.17 -29.43 -10.28
C GLU A 210 28.54 -28.86 -9.88
N VAL A 211 29.57 -29.72 -9.79
CA VAL A 211 30.95 -29.30 -9.52
C VAL A 211 31.49 -28.49 -10.71
N TRP A 212 31.32 -29.00 -11.93
CA TRP A 212 31.74 -28.30 -13.16
C TRP A 212 31.05 -26.93 -13.34
N GLN A 213 29.75 -26.86 -13.06
CA GLN A 213 28.97 -25.63 -13.14
C GLN A 213 29.51 -24.55 -12.18
N LYS A 214 29.92 -24.96 -10.96
CA LYS A 214 30.50 -24.04 -9.96
C LYS A 214 31.86 -23.47 -10.39
N GLU A 215 32.63 -24.22 -11.17
CA GLU A 215 33.93 -23.77 -11.69
C GLU A 215 33.78 -22.83 -12.90
N LYS A 216 32.83 -23.10 -13.80
CA LYS A 216 32.63 -22.29 -15.02
C LYS A 216 31.85 -21.00 -14.78
N GLY A 217 30.85 -21.02 -13.90
CA GLY A 217 29.94 -19.90 -13.68
C GLY A 217 29.03 -19.60 -14.89
N ASN A 218 27.85 -19.02 -14.63
CA ASN A 218 26.83 -18.68 -15.64
C ASN A 218 26.41 -19.85 -16.57
N ARG A 219 26.04 -20.98 -15.97
CA ARG A 219 25.48 -22.18 -16.63
C ARG A 219 24.20 -22.62 -15.93
N PRO A 220 23.25 -23.28 -16.64
CA PRO A 220 22.01 -23.77 -16.05
C PRO A 220 22.27 -24.65 -14.83
N THR A 221 21.50 -24.43 -13.76
CA THR A 221 21.61 -25.26 -12.56
C THR A 221 21.01 -26.64 -12.80
N LEU A 222 21.38 -27.61 -11.97
CA LEU A 222 20.76 -28.94 -11.98
C LEU A 222 19.23 -28.85 -11.84
N LYS A 223 18.74 -27.89 -11.05
CA LYS A 223 17.32 -27.64 -10.85
C LYS A 223 16.64 -27.10 -12.12
N ASP A 224 17.30 -26.24 -12.88
CA ASP A 224 16.77 -25.72 -14.14
C ASP A 224 16.62 -26.84 -15.18
N ILE A 225 17.63 -27.72 -15.28
CA ILE A 225 17.63 -28.89 -16.17
C ILE A 225 16.53 -29.88 -15.75
N GLN A 226 16.41 -30.21 -14.47
CA GLN A 226 15.36 -31.10 -13.97
C GLN A 226 13.96 -30.53 -14.15
N GLN A 227 13.80 -29.21 -14.01
CA GLN A 227 12.50 -28.56 -14.21
C GLN A 227 12.06 -28.60 -15.68
N MET A 228 12.99 -28.56 -16.63
CA MET A 228 12.70 -28.62 -18.06
C MET A 228 12.50 -30.04 -18.59
N PHE A 229 13.40 -30.97 -18.24
CA PHE A 229 13.43 -32.32 -18.80
C PHE A 229 12.83 -33.39 -17.86
N GLY A 230 12.31 -32.97 -16.70
CA GLY A 230 11.79 -33.84 -15.64
C GLY A 230 12.88 -34.52 -14.81
N SER A 231 14.00 -34.92 -15.42
CA SER A 231 15.19 -35.44 -14.71
C SER A 231 16.47 -35.18 -15.49
N PHE A 232 17.61 -35.17 -14.79
CA PHE A 232 18.93 -35.04 -15.41
C PHE A 232 19.22 -36.19 -16.38
N ASP A 233 18.83 -37.43 -16.03
CA ASP A 233 19.06 -38.60 -16.88
C ASP A 233 18.22 -38.59 -18.17
N VAL A 234 17.04 -37.93 -18.16
CA VAL A 234 16.27 -37.67 -19.39
C VAL A 234 17.02 -36.67 -20.26
N ALA A 235 17.48 -35.55 -19.69
CA ALA A 235 18.22 -34.53 -20.42
C ALA A 235 19.50 -35.08 -21.09
N VAL A 236 20.28 -35.90 -20.37
CA VAL A 236 21.50 -36.53 -20.92
C VAL A 236 21.17 -37.53 -22.03
N ARG A 237 20.05 -38.25 -21.93
CA ARG A 237 19.61 -39.16 -23.00
C ARG A 237 19.21 -38.39 -24.25
N GLU A 238 18.46 -37.31 -24.10
CA GLU A 238 18.06 -36.45 -25.21
C GLU A 238 19.28 -35.79 -25.87
N MET A 239 20.21 -35.25 -25.09
CA MET A 239 21.51 -34.72 -25.57
C MET A 239 22.29 -35.74 -26.43
N ARG A 240 22.31 -37.01 -26.02
CA ARG A 240 23.00 -38.08 -26.78
C ARG A 240 22.26 -38.46 -28.05
N GLN A 241 20.93 -38.34 -28.08
CA GLN A 241 20.12 -38.61 -29.26
C GLN A 241 20.29 -37.54 -30.34
N THR A 242 20.38 -36.26 -29.95
CA THR A 242 20.59 -35.13 -30.87
C THR A 242 22.00 -35.15 -31.47
N ALA A 243 23.02 -35.55 -30.71
CA ALA A 243 24.39 -35.76 -31.23
C ALA A 243 24.43 -36.84 -32.32
N ASN A 244 23.73 -37.97 -32.12
CA ASN A 244 23.71 -39.07 -33.09
C ASN A 244 22.96 -38.73 -34.40
N GLN A 245 22.01 -37.79 -34.38
CA GLN A 245 21.31 -37.34 -35.58
C GLN A 245 22.11 -36.31 -36.40
N SER A 246 23.10 -35.65 -35.77
CA SER A 246 23.92 -34.59 -36.37
C SER A 246 25.19 -35.13 -37.07
N GLY A 247 25.69 -36.29 -36.64
CA GLY A 247 26.88 -36.95 -37.20
C GLY A 247 26.62 -37.94 -38.35
N GLY A 248 25.38 -38.01 -38.84
CA GLY A 248 24.93 -38.94 -39.88
C GLY A 248 24.52 -38.26 -41.18
N ARG A 249 25.34 -37.32 -41.69
CA ARG A 249 25.21 -36.73 -43.03
C ARG A 249 26.55 -36.69 -43.74
#